data_AF-A0A0S8KU09-F1
#
_entry.id   AF-A0A0S8KU09-F1
#
_cell.length_a   1.000
_cell.length_b   1.000
_cell.length_c   1.000
_cell.angle_alpha   90.00
_cell.angle_beta   90.00
_cell.angle_gamma   90.00
#
_symmetry.space_group_name_H-M   'P 1'
#
loop_
_entity.id
_entity.type
_entity.pdbx_description
1 polymer ?
#
loop_
_entity_poly.entity_id
_entity_poly.type
_entity_poly.pdbx_seq_one_letter_code
_entity_poly.pdbx_strand_id
1 'polypeptide(L)'
;MADTASQAVVFSMNGAREVLSQSAGAVQIERQIQTIENAVNEASPLAFDMCKSLIETVCKTILRDRNALVEGNPDLPDLLRQTLQSLALLPESHSDNPQLRDTLRKTVNGLQTVVQGLCELRNQEGMAHGREAEAPSLGRGHALMAARAADAIVHFLFSSHVGHSVEAPAPRLEYGDNPNFNDF
;
A
#
# COMPACT_ATOMS: atom_id res chain seq x y z
N MET A 1 21.35 39.29 -13.70
CA MET A 1 20.75 38.69 -12.50
C MET A 1 19.69 37.73 -12.97
N ALA A 2 20.02 36.43 -13.02
CA ALA A 2 19.08 35.40 -13.44
C ALA A 2 18.20 35.05 -12.23
N ASP A 3 16.89 35.23 -12.40
CA ASP A 3 15.86 34.85 -11.45
C ASP A 3 15.69 33.33 -11.52
N THR A 4 16.45 32.62 -10.68
CA THR A 4 16.28 31.18 -10.49
C THR A 4 15.06 30.99 -9.60
N ALA A 5 13.87 31.06 -10.20
CA ALA A 5 12.65 30.59 -9.55
C ALA A 5 12.88 29.13 -9.14
N SER A 6 13.02 28.91 -7.83
CA SER A 6 13.08 27.59 -7.22
C SER A 6 11.88 26.79 -7.71
N GLN A 7 12.09 25.81 -8.59
CA GLN A 7 11.04 24.85 -8.92
C GLN A 7 10.68 24.14 -7.62
N ALA A 8 9.52 24.48 -7.06
CA ALA A 8 9.01 23.79 -5.90
C ALA A 8 8.88 22.31 -6.25
N VAL A 9 9.65 21.45 -5.56
CA VAL A 9 9.59 20.00 -5.76
C VAL A 9 8.17 19.54 -5.40
N VAL A 10 7.40 19.23 -6.43
CA VAL A 10 6.02 18.73 -6.32
C VAL A 10 6.08 17.32 -5.76
N PHE A 11 5.31 17.06 -4.71
CA PHE A 11 5.22 15.72 -4.14
C PHE A 11 4.47 14.76 -5.10
N SER A 12 4.98 13.53 -5.24
CA SER A 12 4.42 12.46 -6.06
C SER A 12 4.49 11.13 -5.31
N MET A 13 3.40 10.35 -5.38
CA MET A 13 3.28 9.00 -4.81
C MET A 13 3.83 7.98 -5.81
N ASN A 14 5.15 7.97 -5.98
CA ASN A 14 5.80 7.18 -7.03
C ASN A 14 5.53 5.67 -6.90
N GLY A 15 5.51 5.14 -5.68
CA GLY A 15 5.26 3.71 -5.45
C GLY A 15 3.82 3.32 -5.82
N ALA A 16 2.84 4.13 -5.44
CA ALA A 16 1.44 3.91 -5.79
C ALA A 16 1.19 4.08 -7.30
N ARG A 17 1.90 5.01 -7.95
CA ARG A 17 1.82 5.22 -9.40
C ARG A 17 2.43 4.07 -10.21
N GLU A 18 3.50 3.46 -9.72
CA GLU A 18 4.11 2.28 -10.35
C GLU A 18 3.09 1.14 -10.50
N VAL A 19 2.27 0.93 -9.46
CA VAL A 19 1.24 -0.11 -9.44
C VAL A 19 0.13 0.13 -10.47
N LEU A 20 -0.26 1.39 -10.72
CA LEU A 20 -1.31 1.70 -11.70
C LEU A 20 -0.96 1.22 -13.11
N SER A 21 0.34 1.15 -13.45
CA SER A 21 0.79 0.59 -14.72
C SER A 21 0.48 -0.91 -14.88
N GLN A 22 0.28 -1.60 -13.77
CA GLN A 22 0.05 -3.05 -13.70
C GLN A 22 -1.44 -3.42 -13.53
N SER A 23 -2.31 -2.44 -13.25
CA SER A 23 -3.75 -2.64 -13.00
C SER A 23 -4.59 -1.75 -13.91
N ALA A 24 -4.83 -2.20 -15.14
CA ALA A 24 -5.66 -1.48 -16.10
C ALA A 24 -7.08 -1.26 -15.54
N GLY A 25 -7.53 0.01 -15.46
CA GLY A 25 -8.88 0.37 -15.06
C GLY A 25 -9.08 0.78 -13.59
N ALA A 26 -8.01 0.94 -12.81
CA ALA A 26 -8.06 1.39 -11.41
C ALA A 26 -8.33 2.91 -11.24
N VAL A 27 -9.33 3.45 -11.94
CA VAL A 27 -9.63 4.90 -12.02
C VAL A 27 -9.81 5.55 -10.64
N GLN A 28 -10.42 4.83 -9.70
CA GLN A 28 -10.62 5.35 -8.34
C GLN A 28 -9.30 5.54 -7.60
N ILE A 29 -8.37 4.59 -7.72
CA ILE A 29 -7.05 4.63 -7.07
C ILE A 29 -6.23 5.79 -7.67
N GLU A 30 -6.25 5.95 -8.99
CA GLU A 30 -5.59 7.06 -9.68
C GLU A 30 -6.08 8.43 -9.19
N ARG A 31 -7.41 8.61 -9.08
CA ARG A 31 -8.00 9.84 -8.55
C ARG A 31 -7.60 10.11 -7.11
N GLN A 32 -7.56 9.07 -6.27
CA GLN A 32 -7.16 9.20 -4.87
C GLN A 32 -5.69 9.62 -4.76
N ILE A 33 -4.80 9.01 -5.55
CA ILE A 33 -3.38 9.39 -5.62
C ILE A 33 -3.23 10.86 -6.00
N GLN A 34 -3.87 11.31 -7.09
CA GLN A 34 -3.79 12.70 -7.52
C GLN A 34 -4.33 13.68 -6.46
N THR A 35 -5.38 13.28 -5.73
CA THR A 35 -5.94 14.10 -4.65
C THR A 35 -4.97 14.22 -3.48
N ILE A 36 -4.29 13.14 -3.08
CA ILE A 36 -3.27 13.19 -2.03
C ILE A 36 -2.11 14.09 -2.43
N GLU A 37 -1.63 13.96 -3.67
CA GLU A 37 -0.51 14.76 -4.17
C GLU A 37 -0.81 16.26 -4.11
N ASN A 38 -1.99 16.68 -4.58
CA ASN A 38 -2.45 18.07 -4.50
C ASN A 38 -2.61 18.52 -3.04
N ALA A 39 -3.28 17.72 -2.21
CA ALA A 39 -3.51 18.05 -0.80
C ALA A 39 -2.21 18.26 -0.02
N VAL A 40 -1.17 17.46 -0.27
CA VAL A 40 0.14 17.63 0.36
C VAL A 40 0.81 18.93 -0.09
N ASN A 41 0.70 19.30 -1.38
CA ASN A 41 1.28 20.54 -1.89
C ASN A 41 0.57 21.78 -1.33
N GLU A 42 -0.74 21.68 -1.09
CA GLU A 42 -1.56 22.74 -0.50
C GLU A 42 -1.53 22.75 1.04
N ALA A 43 -0.80 21.82 1.67
CA ALA A 43 -0.82 21.60 3.13
C ALA A 43 -2.24 21.39 3.69
N SER A 44 -3.10 20.75 2.90
CA SER A 44 -4.50 20.52 3.23
C SER A 44 -4.67 19.28 4.13
N PRO A 45 -5.52 19.35 5.17
CA PRO A 45 -5.83 18.20 6.02
C PRO A 45 -6.51 17.05 5.27
N LEU A 46 -7.05 17.32 4.08
CA LEU A 46 -7.59 16.33 3.15
C LEU A 46 -6.58 15.20 2.84
N ALA A 47 -5.27 15.48 2.93
CA ALA A 47 -4.24 14.46 2.74
C ALA A 47 -4.42 13.26 3.68
N PHE A 48 -4.78 13.49 4.95
CA PHE A 48 -4.94 12.42 5.94
C PHE A 48 -6.17 11.54 5.65
N ASP A 49 -7.30 12.17 5.32
CA ASP A 49 -8.50 11.45 4.90
C ASP A 49 -8.22 10.58 3.68
N MET A 50 -7.56 11.16 2.67
CA MET A 50 -7.32 10.46 1.43
C MET A 50 -6.28 9.35 1.54
N CYS A 51 -5.26 9.50 2.39
CA CYS A 51 -4.31 8.42 2.70
C CYS A 51 -5.05 7.19 3.26
N LYS A 52 -5.93 7.39 4.25
CA LYS A 52 -6.75 6.31 4.81
C LYS A 52 -7.63 5.67 3.72
N SER A 53 -8.37 6.49 2.97
CA SER A 53 -9.27 6.01 1.92
C SER A 53 -8.55 5.24 0.81
N LEU A 54 -7.35 5.66 0.43
CA LEU A 54 -6.53 4.97 -0.55
C LEU A 54 -6.14 3.58 -0.06
N ILE A 55 -5.55 3.46 1.14
CA ILE A 55 -5.15 2.16 1.69
C ILE A 55 -6.37 1.24 1.83
N GLU A 56 -7.52 1.76 2.26
CA GLU A 56 -8.77 1.00 2.35
C GLU A 56 -9.22 0.47 0.99
N THR A 57 -9.16 1.31 -0.04
CA THR A 57 -9.52 0.96 -1.42
C THR A 57 -8.61 -0.14 -1.95
N VAL A 58 -7.30 -0.04 -1.68
CA VAL A 58 -6.31 -1.07 -2.04
C VAL A 58 -6.58 -2.40 -1.35
N CYS A 59 -6.74 -2.41 -0.02
CA CYS A 59 -7.02 -3.62 0.74
C CYS A 59 -8.30 -4.31 0.24
N LYS A 60 -9.38 -3.54 0.05
CA LYS A 60 -10.66 -4.07 -0.47
C LYS A 60 -10.51 -4.66 -1.87
N THR A 61 -9.73 -4.00 -2.73
CA THR A 61 -9.46 -4.48 -4.10
C THR A 61 -8.72 -5.81 -4.07
N ILE A 62 -7.62 -5.90 -3.30
CA ILE A 62 -6.82 -7.14 -3.18
C ILE A 62 -7.64 -8.28 -2.59
N LEU A 63 -8.40 -8.03 -1.51
CA LEU A 63 -9.23 -9.04 -0.87
C LEU A 63 -10.30 -9.58 -1.82
N ARG A 64 -10.95 -8.69 -2.59
CA ARG A 64 -11.91 -9.08 -3.63
C ARG A 64 -11.22 -9.94 -4.70
N ASP A 65 -10.09 -9.50 -5.22
CA ASP A 65 -9.39 -10.18 -6.32
C ASP A 65 -8.83 -11.55 -5.87
N ARG A 66 -8.54 -11.73 -4.58
CA ARG A 66 -8.14 -13.01 -3.97
C ARG A 66 -9.33 -13.87 -3.50
N ASN A 67 -10.57 -13.47 -3.75
CA ASN A 67 -11.79 -14.14 -3.27
C ASN A 67 -11.80 -14.38 -1.75
N ALA A 68 -11.18 -13.49 -0.97
CA ALA A 68 -11.18 -13.56 0.48
C ALA A 68 -12.53 -13.05 1.02
N LEU A 69 -13.16 -13.83 1.90
CA LEU A 69 -14.40 -13.42 2.58
C LEU A 69 -14.09 -12.28 3.56
N VAL A 70 -14.71 -11.13 3.33
CA VAL A 70 -14.67 -9.98 4.24
C VAL A 70 -15.99 -9.95 5.00
N GLU A 71 -15.98 -10.40 6.25
CA GLU A 71 -17.18 -10.43 7.10
C GLU A 71 -17.41 -9.10 7.81
N GLY A 72 -18.69 -8.70 7.94
CA GLY A 72 -19.09 -7.52 8.70
C GLY A 72 -18.73 -6.18 8.04
N ASN A 73 -18.32 -5.22 8.87
CA ASN A 73 -17.87 -3.90 8.43
C ASN A 73 -16.49 -3.60 9.06
N PRO A 74 -15.42 -4.26 8.58
CA PRO A 74 -14.10 -4.13 9.16
C PRO A 74 -13.56 -2.72 8.97
N ASP A 75 -12.85 -2.24 9.99
CA ASP A 75 -12.09 -1.01 9.87
C ASP A 75 -10.80 -1.21 9.07
N LEU A 76 -10.03 -0.14 8.85
CA LEU A 76 -8.81 -0.21 8.06
C LEU A 76 -7.73 -1.14 8.68
N PRO A 77 -7.45 -1.08 9.99
CA PRO A 77 -6.58 -2.07 10.65
C PRO A 77 -7.01 -3.52 10.40
N ASP A 78 -8.30 -3.81 10.48
CA ASP A 78 -8.84 -5.15 10.21
C ASP A 78 -8.68 -5.56 8.75
N LEU A 79 -9.00 -4.67 7.81
CA LEU A 79 -8.81 -4.89 6.38
C LEU A 79 -7.35 -5.15 6.03
N LEU A 80 -6.42 -4.39 6.61
CA LEU A 80 -4.99 -4.58 6.39
C LEU A 80 -4.54 -5.95 6.89
N ARG A 81 -4.98 -6.35 8.09
CA ARG A 81 -4.62 -7.66 8.66
C ARG A 81 -5.10 -8.81 7.78
N GLN A 82 -6.35 -8.76 7.33
CA GLN A 82 -6.92 -9.76 6.42
C GLN A 82 -6.19 -9.77 5.08
N THR A 83 -5.86 -8.59 4.54
CA THR A 83 -5.10 -8.47 3.28
C THR A 83 -3.74 -9.13 3.40
N LEU A 84 -2.97 -8.82 4.45
CA LEU A 84 -1.64 -9.41 4.67
C LEU A 84 -1.69 -10.92 4.87
N GLN A 85 -2.73 -11.45 5.52
CA GLN A 85 -2.96 -12.89 5.64
C GLN A 85 -3.24 -13.54 4.28
N SER A 86 -4.01 -12.87 3.41
CA SER A 86 -4.31 -13.37 2.06
C SER A 86 -3.11 -13.36 1.11
N LEU A 87 -2.08 -12.57 1.40
CA LEU A 87 -0.92 -12.34 0.52
C LEU A 87 0.20 -13.37 0.65
N ALA A 88 0.15 -14.29 1.63
CA ALA A 88 1.16 -15.35 1.82
C ALA A 88 2.62 -14.85 1.66
N LEU A 89 3.01 -13.86 2.46
CA LEU A 89 4.26 -13.08 2.34
C LEU A 89 5.58 -13.87 2.44
N LEU A 90 5.51 -15.17 2.73
CA LEU A 90 6.65 -16.08 2.84
C LEU A 90 6.60 -17.07 1.69
N PRO A 91 7.62 -17.08 0.80
CA PRO A 91 7.77 -18.14 -0.17
C PRO A 91 7.86 -19.51 0.51
N GLU A 92 7.25 -20.54 -0.10
CA GLU A 92 7.26 -21.91 0.43
C GLU A 92 8.68 -22.43 0.67
N SER A 93 9.66 -22.03 -0.16
CA SER A 93 11.08 -22.41 0.00
C SER A 93 11.73 -21.93 1.30
N HIS A 94 11.07 -21.04 2.04
CA HIS A 94 11.54 -20.49 3.30
C HIS A 94 10.56 -20.70 4.47
N SER A 95 9.51 -21.53 4.29
CA SER A 95 8.48 -21.78 5.31
C SER A 95 9.05 -22.38 6.60
N ASP A 96 10.14 -23.14 6.49
CA ASP A 96 10.69 -23.93 7.59
C ASP A 96 11.72 -23.17 8.43
N ASN A 97 11.94 -21.87 8.19
CA ASN A 97 12.84 -21.03 8.97
C ASN A 97 12.08 -20.21 10.03
N PRO A 98 12.08 -20.60 11.32
CA PRO A 98 11.29 -19.92 12.35
C PRO A 98 11.76 -18.49 12.62
N GLN A 99 13.06 -18.22 12.57
CA GLN A 99 13.62 -16.88 12.81
C GLN A 99 13.23 -15.88 11.71
N LEU A 100 13.21 -16.33 10.45
CA LEU A 100 12.76 -15.51 9.33
C LEU A 100 11.27 -15.19 9.45
N ARG A 101 10.45 -16.20 9.78
CA ARG A 101 9.02 -16.02 10.05
C ARG A 101 8.76 -14.99 11.14
N ASP A 102 9.50 -15.07 12.23
CA ASP A 102 9.40 -14.12 13.34
C ASP A 102 9.79 -12.69 12.93
N THR A 103 10.83 -12.57 12.11
CA THR A 103 11.29 -11.26 11.60
C THR A 103 10.25 -10.62 10.70
N LEU A 104 9.68 -11.37 9.75
CA LEU A 104 8.64 -10.86 8.86
C LEU A 104 7.36 -10.51 9.62
N ARG A 105 6.98 -11.33 10.60
CA ARG A 105 5.86 -11.02 11.49
C ARG A 105 6.06 -9.71 12.24
N LYS A 106 7.27 -9.44 12.75
CA LYS A 106 7.59 -8.15 13.39
C LYS A 106 7.46 -6.98 12.41
N THR A 107 7.95 -7.12 11.18
CA THR A 107 7.82 -6.10 10.13
C THR A 107 6.35 -5.82 9.78
N VAL A 108 5.55 -6.87 9.62
CA VAL A 108 4.11 -6.79 9.37
C VAL A 108 3.39 -6.07 10.51
N ASN A 109 3.71 -6.41 11.76
CA ASN A 109 3.13 -5.73 12.91
C ASN A 109 3.50 -4.24 12.91
N GLY A 110 4.72 -3.89 12.51
CA GLY A 110 5.14 -2.50 12.31
C GLY A 110 4.27 -1.75 11.30
N LEU A 111 3.96 -2.36 10.15
CA LEU A 111 3.06 -1.78 9.15
C LEU A 111 1.64 -1.56 9.72
N GLN A 112 1.13 -2.51 10.50
CA GLN A 112 -0.16 -2.36 11.18
C GLN A 112 -0.16 -1.18 12.15
N THR A 113 0.91 -1.00 12.93
CA THR A 113 1.06 0.16 13.82
C THR A 113 1.08 1.48 13.04
N VAL A 114 1.77 1.54 11.90
CA VAL A 114 1.77 2.74 11.05
C VAL A 114 0.36 3.07 10.55
N VAL A 115 -0.37 2.07 10.04
CA VAL A 115 -1.75 2.28 9.56
C VAL A 115 -2.69 2.68 10.67
N GLN A 116 -2.55 2.11 11.87
CA GLN A 116 -3.29 2.56 13.05
C GLN A 116 -3.02 4.04 13.35
N GLY A 117 -1.75 4.46 13.35
CA GLY A 117 -1.38 5.87 13.51
C GLY A 117 -1.95 6.79 12.44
N LEU A 118 -2.04 6.33 11.18
CA LEU A 118 -2.69 7.10 10.10
C LEU A 118 -4.19 7.26 10.32
N CYS A 119 -4.88 6.22 10.81
CA CYS A 119 -6.29 6.32 11.19
C CYS A 119 -6.51 7.34 12.31
N GLU A 120 -5.64 7.31 13.34
CA GLU A 120 -5.70 8.26 14.45
C GLU A 120 -5.39 9.69 14.01
N LEU A 121 -4.37 9.89 13.17
CA LEU A 121 -4.06 11.20 12.57
C LEU A 121 -5.24 11.73 11.76
N ARG A 122 -5.87 10.90 10.93
CA ARG A 122 -7.09 11.28 10.21
C ARG A 122 -8.21 11.68 11.17
N ASN A 123 -8.37 10.99 12.29
CA ASN A 123 -9.45 11.31 13.23
C ASN A 123 -9.21 12.65 13.95
N GLN A 124 -7.96 13.00 14.23
CA GLN A 124 -7.60 14.24 14.91
C GLN A 124 -7.47 15.44 13.96
N GLU A 125 -6.99 15.20 12.74
CA GLU A 125 -6.58 16.27 11.82
C GLU A 125 -7.39 16.29 10.52
N GLY A 126 -8.11 15.23 10.18
CA GLY A 126 -8.91 15.16 8.95
C GLY A 126 -10.15 16.06 8.97
N MET A 127 -10.79 16.15 7.81
CA MET A 127 -11.94 17.04 7.53
C MET A 127 -13.29 16.46 7.98
N ALA A 128 -13.32 15.20 8.42
CA ALA A 128 -14.56 14.50 8.72
C ALA A 128 -15.29 15.00 9.97
N HIS A 129 -14.58 15.71 10.84
CA HIS A 129 -15.15 16.36 12.01
C HIS A 129 -14.77 17.84 11.95
N GLY A 130 -15.77 18.72 12.03
CA GLY A 130 -15.54 20.16 12.06
C GLY A 130 -14.66 20.53 13.25
N ARG A 131 -13.66 21.37 13.00
CA ARG A 131 -12.79 21.91 14.05
C ARG A 131 -13.23 23.32 14.40
N GLU A 132 -12.86 23.77 15.61
CA GLU A 132 -13.00 25.17 15.98
C GLU A 132 -12.23 26.05 14.99
N ALA A 133 -12.74 27.26 14.72
CA ALA A 133 -12.20 28.13 13.68
C ALA A 133 -10.72 28.52 13.89
N GLU A 134 -10.24 28.45 15.13
CA GLU A 134 -8.88 28.82 15.54
C GLU A 134 -7.99 27.60 15.84
N ALA A 135 -8.49 26.37 15.62
CA ALA A 135 -7.72 25.17 15.93
C ALA A 135 -6.45 25.10 15.07
N PRO A 136 -5.26 24.93 15.68
CA PRO A 136 -4.03 24.77 14.92
C PRO A 136 -4.07 23.48 14.11
N SER A 137 -3.64 23.53 12.86
CA SER A 137 -3.56 22.38 11.96
C SER A 137 -2.12 21.88 11.81
N LEU A 138 -1.92 20.57 11.66
CA LEU A 138 -0.62 20.04 11.26
C LEU A 138 -0.19 20.61 9.90
N GLY A 139 1.06 21.06 9.81
CA GLY A 139 1.63 21.59 8.57
C GLY A 139 2.01 20.52 7.54
N ARG A 140 2.44 20.99 6.36
CA ARG A 140 2.83 20.17 5.19
C ARG A 140 3.75 18.98 5.51
N GLY A 141 4.69 19.13 6.45
CA GLY A 141 5.61 18.05 6.81
C GLY A 141 4.91 16.78 7.30
N HIS A 142 3.83 16.92 8.06
CA HIS A 142 3.06 15.79 8.57
C HIS A 142 2.18 15.16 7.48
N ALA A 143 1.57 15.98 6.62
CA ALA A 143 0.86 15.49 5.44
C ALA A 143 1.79 14.71 4.51
N LEU A 144 3.01 15.21 4.29
CA LEU A 144 4.04 14.53 3.50
C LEU A 144 4.47 13.19 4.14
N MET A 145 4.66 13.16 5.46
CA MET A 145 4.96 11.92 6.18
C MET A 145 3.85 10.89 6.01
N ALA A 146 2.59 11.28 6.20
CA ALA A 146 1.44 10.40 6.04
C ALA A 146 1.33 9.86 4.60
N ALA A 147 1.48 10.74 3.62
CA ALA A 147 1.42 10.37 2.21
C ALA A 147 2.57 9.44 1.80
N ARG A 148 3.79 9.66 2.30
CA ARG A 148 4.93 8.75 2.07
C ARG A 148 4.74 7.39 2.71
N ALA A 149 4.16 7.34 3.91
CA ALA A 149 3.81 6.08 4.55
C ALA A 149 2.76 5.32 3.73
N ALA A 150 1.68 6.00 3.31
CA ALA A 150 0.65 5.43 2.46
C ALA A 150 1.20 4.95 1.11
N ASP A 151 2.09 5.72 0.47
CA ASP A 151 2.77 5.37 -0.79
C ASP A 151 3.53 4.04 -0.67
N ALA A 152 4.34 3.89 0.38
CA ALA A 152 5.09 2.67 0.63
C ALA A 152 4.18 1.47 0.93
N ILE A 153 3.12 1.65 1.72
CA ILE A 153 2.16 0.59 2.07
C ILE A 153 1.41 0.12 0.82
N VAL A 154 0.87 1.06 0.04
CA VAL A 154 0.11 0.77 -1.18
C VAL A 154 0.97 0.03 -2.18
N HIS A 155 2.19 0.51 -2.43
CA HIS A 155 3.13 -0.16 -3.31
C HIS A 155 3.41 -1.59 -2.83
N PHE A 156 3.76 -1.77 -1.55
CA PHE A 156 4.07 -3.09 -1.00
C PHE A 156 2.89 -4.07 -1.16
N LEU A 157 1.68 -3.68 -0.75
CA LEU A 157 0.51 -4.55 -0.81
C LEU A 157 0.19 -5.01 -2.24
N PHE A 158 0.22 -4.09 -3.20
CA PHE A 158 -0.04 -4.43 -4.59
C PHE A 158 1.08 -5.20 -5.25
N SER A 159 2.35 -4.83 -5.02
CA SER A 159 3.49 -5.57 -5.55
C SER A 159 3.51 -7.01 -5.02
N SER A 160 3.17 -7.22 -3.75
CA SER A 160 2.95 -8.56 -3.20
C SER A 160 1.74 -9.27 -3.81
N HIS A 161 0.67 -8.54 -4.15
CA HIS A 161 -0.50 -9.13 -4.80
C HIS A 161 -0.17 -9.63 -6.21
N VAL A 162 0.45 -8.79 -7.04
CA VAL A 162 0.82 -9.11 -8.44
C VAL A 162 1.96 -10.12 -8.47
N GLY A 163 3.03 -9.91 -7.69
CA GLY A 163 4.19 -10.79 -7.67
C GLY A 163 3.94 -12.18 -7.08
N HIS A 164 2.77 -12.45 -6.50
CA HIS A 164 2.34 -13.79 -6.07
C HIS A 164 1.16 -14.32 -6.90
N SER A 165 0.77 -13.62 -7.97
CA SER A 165 -0.26 -14.08 -8.90
C SER A 165 0.35 -15.11 -9.87
N VAL A 166 0.31 -16.38 -9.46
CA VAL A 166 0.35 -17.61 -10.29
C VAL A 166 1.42 -17.65 -11.40
N GLU A 167 2.69 -17.49 -11.04
CA GLU A 167 3.75 -18.27 -11.69
C GLU A 167 4.56 -18.92 -10.56
N ALA A 168 4.15 -20.13 -10.18
CA ALA A 168 5.11 -21.04 -9.58
C ALA A 168 6.31 -21.06 -10.55
N PRO A 169 7.55 -20.84 -10.08
CA PRO A 169 8.70 -20.89 -10.96
C PRO A 169 8.60 -22.22 -11.70
N ALA A 170 8.53 -22.16 -13.04
CA ALA A 170 8.41 -23.36 -13.84
C ALA A 170 9.42 -24.38 -13.30
N PRO A 171 8.99 -25.59 -12.88
CA PRO A 171 9.91 -26.56 -12.33
C PRO A 171 11.08 -26.65 -13.29
N ARG A 172 12.30 -26.53 -12.78
CA ARG A 172 13.49 -26.71 -13.62
C ARG A 172 13.31 -28.08 -14.26
N LEU A 173 13.07 -28.11 -15.57
CA LEU A 173 13.05 -29.35 -16.33
C LEU A 173 14.47 -29.91 -16.22
N GLU A 174 14.63 -30.92 -15.37
CA GLU A 174 15.85 -31.67 -15.33
C GLU A 174 15.85 -32.61 -16.54
N TYR A 175 17.03 -32.87 -17.08
CA TYR A 175 17.19 -33.79 -18.20
C TYR A 175 16.53 -35.16 -17.90
N GLY A 176 16.44 -35.56 -16.63
CA GLY A 176 15.78 -36.80 -16.20
C GLY A 176 14.24 -36.79 -16.23
N ASP A 177 13.58 -35.63 -16.34
CA ASP A 177 12.12 -35.54 -16.21
C ASP A 177 11.37 -36.07 -17.44
N ASN A 178 12.04 -36.08 -18.59
CA ASN A 178 11.46 -36.46 -19.88
C ASN A 178 12.42 -37.34 -20.69
N PRO A 179 12.72 -38.58 -20.25
CA PRO A 179 13.68 -39.46 -20.92
C PRO A 179 13.28 -39.74 -22.38
N ASN A 180 12.00 -39.72 -22.69
CA ASN A 180 11.48 -39.92 -24.06
C ASN A 180 11.85 -38.79 -25.05
N PHE A 181 12.31 -37.63 -24.56
CA PHE A 181 12.80 -36.53 -25.38
C PHE A 181 14.34 -36.51 -25.50
N ASN A 182 15.03 -37.39 -24.78
CA ASN A 182 16.49 -37.45 -24.72
C ASN A 182 17.13 -38.38 -25.76
N ASP A 183 16.30 -39.11 -26.52
CA ASP A 183 16.73 -40.18 -27.44
C ASP A 183 16.75 -39.73 -28.93
N PHE A 184 16.90 -38.44 -29.21
CA PHE A 184 17.05 -37.91 -30.58
C PHE A 184 18.33 -37.09 -30.77
#